data_AF-A0A3S5A177-F1
#
_entry.id   AF-A0A3S5A177-F1
#
_cell.length_a   1.000
_cell.length_b   1.000
_cell.length_c   1.000
_cell.angle_alpha   90.00
_cell.angle_beta   90.00
_cell.angle_gamma   90.00
#
_symmetry.space_group_name_H-M   'P 1'
#
loop_
_entity.id
_entity.type
_entity.pdbx_description
1 polymer ?
#
loop_
_entity_poly.entity_id
_entity_poly.type
_entity_poly.pdbx_seq_one_letter_code
_entity_poly.pdbx_strand_id
1 'polypeptide(L)' 'MYDLVSGGQILKSSYFVSKSQALEKFPLLKKDKLVGALVYYDGN' A
#
# COMPACT_ATOMS: atom_id res chain seq x y z
N MET A 1 -2.05 13.25 -28.96
CA MET A 1 -1.68 14.04 -27.77
C MET A 1 -2.76 13.96 -26.67
N TYR A 2 -3.27 12.75 -26.40
CA TYR A 2 -4.25 12.46 -25.33
C TYR A 2 -3.71 11.47 -24.29
N ASP A 3 -2.45 11.03 -24.42
CA ASP A 3 -1.80 10.10 -23.50
C ASP A 3 -0.97 10.83 -22.42
N LEU A 4 -0.58 12.09 -22.70
CA LEU A 4 0.23 12.89 -21.78
C LEU A 4 -0.54 13.38 -20.55
N VAL A 5 -1.86 13.56 -20.69
CA VAL A 5 -2.73 14.08 -19.61
C VAL A 5 -3.16 12.98 -18.64
N SER A 6 -3.00 11.70 -19.03
CA SER A 6 -3.04 10.56 -18.10
C SER A 6 -1.73 10.40 -17.31
N GLY A 7 -0.72 11.22 -17.61
CA GLY A 7 0.65 11.19 -17.08
C GLY A 7 0.82 11.67 -15.63
N GLY A 8 -0.10 11.35 -14.73
CA GLY A 8 0.02 11.77 -13.33
C GLY A 8 -0.90 11.06 -12.33
N GLN A 9 -1.82 10.23 -12.80
CA GLN A 9 -2.66 9.41 -11.93
C GLN A 9 -2.18 7.97 -12.00
N ILE A 10 -0.92 7.76 -11.65
CA ILE A 10 -0.52 6.46 -11.13
C ILE A 10 -1.30 6.33 -9.83
N LEU A 11 -2.52 5.81 -9.90
CA LEU A 11 -3.24 5.21 -8.77
C LEU A 11 -2.17 4.57 -7.90
N LYS A 12 -1.92 5.11 -6.70
CA LYS A 12 -0.74 4.75 -5.89
C LYS A 12 -0.53 3.25 -6.00
N SER A 13 0.55 2.86 -6.68
CA SER A 13 0.75 1.45 -7.02
C SER A 13 0.71 0.65 -5.73
N SER A 14 -0.05 -0.42 -5.73
CA SER A 14 -0.19 -1.26 -4.54
C SER A 14 1.21 -1.74 -4.15
N TYR A 15 1.60 -1.55 -2.89
CA TYR A 15 2.93 -1.94 -2.42
C TYR A 15 2.83 -2.86 -1.22
N PHE A 16 3.72 -3.85 -1.21
CA PHE A 16 3.82 -4.80 -0.12
C PHE A 16 4.71 -4.22 0.98
N VAL A 17 4.29 -4.41 2.22
CA VAL A 17 4.94 -3.94 3.43
C VAL A 17 5.28 -5.15 4.26
N SER A 18 6.56 -5.28 4.61
CA SER A 18 7.04 -6.36 5.46
C SER A 18 6.44 -6.27 6.87
N LYS A 19 6.31 -7.43 7.54
CA LYS A 19 5.78 -7.54 8.90
C LYS A 19 6.35 -6.48 9.87
N SER A 20 7.67 -6.26 9.84
CA SER A 20 8.33 -5.27 10.72
C SER A 20 7.82 -3.86 10.48
N GLN A 21 7.82 -3.38 9.23
CA GLN A 21 7.30 -2.05 8.90
C GLN A 21 5.80 -1.90 9.21
N ALA A 22 5.02 -2.97 8.99
CA ALA A 22 3.60 -2.97 9.31
C ALA A 22 3.36 -2.84 10.83
N LEU A 23 4.18 -3.49 11.65
CA LEU A 23 4.10 -3.40 13.11
C LEU A 23 4.66 -2.09 13.68
N GLU A 24 5.64 -1.48 13.02
CA GLU A 24 6.15 -0.14 13.38
C GLU A 24 5.09 0.94 13.13
N LYS A 25 4.38 0.84 12.00
CA LYS A 25 3.32 1.80 11.63
C LYS A 25 2.01 1.51 12.36
N PHE A 26 1.71 0.25 12.63
CA PHE A 26 0.47 -0.20 13.26
C PHE A 26 0.77 -1.20 14.39
N PRO A 27 1.20 -0.72 15.57
CA PRO A 27 1.60 -1.58 16.69
C PRO A 27 0.42 -2.37 17.30
N LEU A 28 -0.81 -1.99 16.97
CA LEU A 28 -2.06 -2.65 17.38
C LEU A 28 -2.41 -3.89 16.55
N LEU A 29 -1.69 -4.16 15.45
CA LEU A 29 -1.92 -5.37 14.65
C LEU A 29 -1.47 -6.63 15.42
N LYS A 30 -2.28 -7.69 15.34
CA LYS A 30 -1.96 -8.98 15.97
C LYS A 30 -0.72 -9.61 15.32
N LYS A 31 0.40 -9.61 16.07
CA LYS A 31 1.72 -10.12 15.64
C LYS A 31 1.76 -11.61 15.34
N ASP A 32 0.88 -12.38 15.99
CA ASP A 32 0.89 -13.85 16.02
C ASP A 32 0.66 -14.47 14.64
N LYS A 33 -0.19 -13.83 13.82
CA LYS A 33 -0.53 -14.30 12.46
C LYS A 33 -0.22 -13.29 11.35
N LEU A 34 0.49 -12.20 11.68
CA LEU A 34 0.85 -11.20 10.68
C LEU A 34 2.04 -11.69 9.85
N VAL A 35 1.83 -11.86 8.54
CA VAL A 35 2.84 -12.26 7.55
C VAL A 35 3.37 -11.08 6.72
N GLY A 36 2.61 -9.99 6.66
CA GLY A 36 2.91 -8.77 5.92
C GLY A 36 1.64 -7.93 5.74
N ALA A 37 1.74 -6.79 5.08
CA ALA A 37 0.61 -5.95 4.75
C ALA A 37 0.68 -5.52 3.28
N LEU A 38 -0.44 -5.48 2.57
CA LEU A 38 -0.54 -4.93 1.22
C LEU A 38 -1.29 -3.61 1.31
N VAL A 39 -0.65 -2.52 0.89
CA VAL A 39 -1.28 -1.20 0.85
C VAL A 39 -1.68 -0.94 -0.59
N TYR A 40 -2.98 -0.76 -0.82
CA TYR A 40 -3.53 -0.40 -2.12
C TYR A 40 -4.42 0.84 -2.00
N TYR A 41 -4.60 1.51 -3.12
CA TYR A 41 -5.51 2.65 -3.23
C TYR A 41 -6.87 2.16 -3.71
N ASP A 42 -7.89 2.30 -2.86
CA ASP A 42 -9.29 2.08 -3.22
C ASP A 42 -9.77 3.36 -3.92
N GLY A 43 -9.72 3.39 -5.25
CA GLY A 43 -10.00 4.57 -6.06
C GLY A 43 -11.50 4.91 -6.14
N ASN A 44 -12.11 5.26 -5.01
CA ASN A 44 -13.41 5.93 -4.94
C ASN A 44 -13.28 7.46 -5.08
#